data_AF-A0A2K3J5A9-F1
#
_entry.id   AF-A0A2K3J5A9-F1
#
_cell.length_a   1.000
_cell.length_b   1.000
_cell.length_c   1.000
_cell.angle_alpha   90.00
_cell.angle_beta   90.00
_cell.angle_gamma   90.00
#
_symmetry.space_group_name_H-M   'P 1'
#
loop_
_entity.id
_entity.type
_entity.pdbx_description
1 polymer ?
#
loop_
_entity_poly.entity_id
_entity_poly.type
_entity_poly.pdbx_seq_one_letter_code
_entity_poly.pdbx_strand_id
1 'polypeptide(L)'
;MNKRILEEKIFKILMYVSILIVLGSLFIIISLVVANGATSLSIEMITQTPTGGYYLGKSGGILNAIIGSLFLALPATGLAFIISLGIAIYLQRDFTNPSISSFIRLSLDILWGIPSIIYGVFCLSIMMFLGLGASLL
;
A
#
# COMPACT_ATOMS: atom_id res chain seq x y z
N MET A 1 32.83 -7.19 -34.56
CA MET A 1 31.86 -7.62 -33.53
C MET A 1 30.58 -6.82 -33.73
N ASN A 2 29.43 -7.46 -33.95
CA ASN A 2 28.19 -6.78 -34.33
C ASN A 2 27.77 -5.77 -33.24
N LYS A 3 27.63 -4.49 -33.60
CA LYS A 3 27.24 -3.40 -32.69
C LYS A 3 25.99 -3.74 -31.85
N ARG A 4 25.02 -4.41 -32.48
CA ARG A 4 23.79 -4.91 -31.85
C ARG A 4 24.04 -5.87 -30.66
N ILE A 5 25.04 -6.75 -30.76
CA ILE A 5 25.36 -7.72 -29.69
C ILE A 5 26.04 -7.02 -28.52
N LEU A 6 26.85 -5.99 -28.80
CA LEU A 6 27.50 -5.19 -27.77
C LEU A 6 26.47 -4.33 -27.00
N GLU A 7 25.56 -3.68 -27.71
CA GLU A 7 24.46 -2.90 -27.11
C GLU A 7 23.58 -3.78 -26.22
N GLU A 8 23.15 -4.94 -26.72
CA GLU A 8 22.34 -5.89 -25.94
C GLU A 8 23.05 -6.31 -24.65
N LYS A 9 24.36 -6.59 -24.72
CA LYS A 9 25.16 -6.98 -23.56
C LYS A 9 25.26 -5.86 -22.52
N ILE A 10 25.43 -4.61 -22.97
CA ILE A 10 25.47 -3.43 -22.08
C ILE A 10 24.13 -3.27 -21.35
N PHE A 11 23.01 -3.30 -22.08
CA PHE A 11 21.68 -3.16 -21.46
C PHE A 11 21.35 -4.30 -20.50
N LYS A 12 21.74 -5.54 -20.82
CA LYS A 12 21.60 -6.68 -19.90
C LYS A 12 22.40 -6.50 -18.63
N ILE A 13 23.65 -6.03 -18.72
CA ILE A 13 24.47 -5.76 -17.53
C ILE A 13 23.84 -4.66 -16.68
N LEU A 14 23.41 -3.55 -17.29
CA LEU A 14 22.73 -2.47 -16.57
C LEU A 14 21.44 -2.94 -15.88
N MET A 15 20.66 -3.79 -16.54
CA MET A 15 19.47 -4.41 -15.96
C MET A 15 19.83 -5.25 -14.73
N TYR A 16 20.83 -6.14 -14.84
CA TYR A 16 21.25 -6.98 -13.71
C TYR A 16 21.79 -6.15 -12.54
N VAL A 17 22.57 -5.09 -12.81
CA VAL A 17 23.08 -4.17 -11.78
C VAL A 17 21.93 -3.43 -11.10
N SER A 18 20.95 -2.93 -11.86
CA SER A 18 19.76 -2.27 -11.31
C SER A 18 18.97 -3.20 -10.39
N ILE A 19 18.72 -4.44 -10.84
CA ILE A 19 18.04 -5.46 -10.03
C ILE A 19 18.84 -5.76 -8.74
N LEU A 20 20.16 -5.91 -8.84
CA LEU A 20 21.03 -6.14 -7.69
C LEU A 20 20.99 -4.98 -6.70
N ILE A 21 20.96 -3.73 -7.17
CA ILE A 21 20.87 -2.55 -6.30
C ILE A 21 19.51 -2.53 -5.58
N VAL A 22 18.41 -2.73 -6.31
CA VAL A 22 17.05 -2.71 -5.72
C VAL A 22 16.90 -3.84 -4.71
N LEU A 23 17.18 -5.08 -5.10
CA LEU A 23 17.05 -6.23 -4.21
C LEU A 23 18.05 -6.18 -3.05
N GLY A 24 19.28 -5.73 -3.32
CA GLY A 24 20.30 -5.54 -2.29
C GLY A 24 19.87 -4.50 -1.25
N SER A 25 19.34 -3.35 -1.70
CA SER A 25 18.83 -2.31 -0.81
C SER A 25 17.65 -2.81 0.04
N LEU A 26 16.72 -3.55 -0.56
CA LEU A 26 15.61 -4.17 0.14
C LEU A 26 16.11 -5.14 1.22
N PHE A 27 17.07 -5.99 0.88
CA PHE A 27 17.63 -6.96 1.81
C PHE A 27 18.37 -6.30 2.97
N ILE A 28 19.12 -5.22 2.70
CA ILE A 28 19.79 -4.41 3.71
C ILE A 28 18.77 -3.77 4.65
N ILE A 29 17.73 -3.13 4.12
CA ILE A 29 16.68 -2.49 4.93
C ILE A 29 15.99 -3.51 5.83
N ILE A 30 15.57 -4.66 5.27
CA ILE A 30 14.93 -5.72 6.05
C ILE A 30 15.88 -6.25 7.13
N SER A 31 17.13 -6.53 6.78
CA SER A 31 18.12 -7.06 7.73
C SER A 31 18.40 -6.07 8.86
N LEU A 32 18.52 -4.78 8.56
CA LEU A 32 18.69 -3.72 9.56
C LEU A 32 17.47 -3.62 10.48
N VAL A 33 16.25 -3.65 9.92
CA VAL A 33 15.01 -3.60 10.70
C VAL A 33 14.91 -4.81 11.62
N VAL A 34 15.23 -6.01 11.14
CA VAL A 34 15.20 -7.22 11.97
C VAL A 34 16.28 -7.19 13.04
N ALA A 35 17.52 -6.88 12.69
CA ALA A 35 18.65 -6.87 13.63
C ALA A 35 18.45 -5.85 14.77
N ASN A 36 17.96 -4.64 14.45
CA ASN A 36 17.74 -3.59 15.44
C ASN A 36 16.37 -3.72 16.13
N GLY A 37 15.37 -4.31 15.47
CA GLY A 37 14.01 -4.43 15.97
C GLY A 37 13.75 -5.68 16.80
N ALA A 38 14.42 -6.81 16.51
CA ALA A 38 14.15 -8.08 17.16
C ALA A 38 14.43 -8.06 18.67
N THR A 39 15.48 -7.38 19.11
CA THR A 39 15.81 -7.22 20.54
C THR A 39 14.82 -6.32 21.28
N SER A 40 14.08 -5.48 20.55
CA SER A 40 13.08 -4.56 21.11
C SER A 40 11.66 -5.17 21.11
N LEU A 41 11.48 -6.32 20.44
CA LEU A 41 10.19 -6.98 20.30
C LEU A 41 9.86 -7.80 21.56
N SER A 42 9.23 -7.17 22.55
CA SER A 42 8.67 -7.88 23.71
C SER A 42 7.19 -8.21 23.51
N ILE A 43 6.69 -9.22 24.21
CA ILE A 43 5.25 -9.56 24.18
C ILE A 43 4.41 -8.38 24.71
N GLU A 44 4.92 -7.66 25.71
CA GLU A 44 4.30 -6.47 26.28
C GLU A 44 4.20 -5.34 25.25
N MET A 45 5.21 -5.18 24.39
CA MET A 45 5.17 -4.20 23.30
C MET A 45 4.02 -4.50 22.33
N ILE A 46 3.67 -5.76 22.11
CA ILE A 46 2.59 -6.13 21.19
C ILE A 46 1.22 -6.01 21.87
N THR A 47 1.11 -6.39 23.15
CA THR A 47 -0.18 -6.54 23.85
C THR A 47 -0.60 -5.32 24.67
N GLN A 48 0.29 -4.36 24.91
CA GLN A 48 -0.07 -3.16 25.67
C GLN A 48 -0.40 -1.98 24.75
N THR A 49 -1.27 -1.10 25.23
CA THR A 49 -1.49 0.20 24.62
C THR A 49 -0.31 1.14 24.94
N PRO A 50 -0.08 2.18 24.13
CA PRO A 50 0.91 3.21 24.47
C PRO A 50 0.52 3.89 25.80
N THR A 51 1.42 3.94 26.79
CA THR A 51 1.16 4.55 28.12
C THR A 51 1.90 5.87 28.34
N GLY A 52 2.27 6.55 27.28
CA GLY A 52 2.67 7.96 27.31
C GLY A 52 2.26 8.66 26.03
N GLY A 53 2.17 9.99 26.10
CA GLY A 53 1.69 10.82 25.01
C GLY A 53 2.37 10.53 23.67
N TYR A 54 1.70 10.93 22.59
CA TYR A 54 1.95 10.62 21.16
C TYR A 54 3.40 10.80 20.65
N TYR A 55 4.30 11.38 21.44
CA TYR A 55 5.68 11.69 21.07
C TYR A 55 6.67 10.77 21.78
N LEU A 56 7.41 10.02 20.95
CA LEU A 56 8.75 9.46 21.16
C LEU A 56 9.19 9.26 22.63
N GLY A 57 9.13 8.00 23.10
CA GLY A 57 9.99 7.55 24.20
C GLY A 57 9.34 7.35 25.57
N LYS A 58 8.02 7.18 25.65
CA LYS A 58 7.38 6.72 26.89
C LYS A 58 6.87 5.29 26.76
N SER A 59 6.82 4.62 27.92
CA SER A 59 6.41 3.23 28.12
C SER A 59 5.11 2.86 27.41
N GLY A 60 4.94 1.57 27.13
CA GLY A 60 3.74 1.00 26.50
C GLY A 60 4.04 0.31 25.18
N GLY A 61 2.99 -0.22 24.55
CA GLY A 61 3.07 -1.03 23.34
C GLY A 61 2.39 -0.41 22.12
N ILE A 62 2.33 -1.18 21.03
CA ILE A 62 1.78 -0.80 19.72
C ILE A 62 0.39 -1.42 19.47
N LEU A 63 -0.28 -1.95 20.50
CA LEU A 63 -1.54 -2.67 20.33
C LEU A 63 -2.61 -1.83 19.61
N ASN A 64 -2.72 -0.54 19.96
CA ASN A 64 -3.71 0.35 19.35
C ASN A 64 -3.48 0.55 17.84
N ALA A 65 -2.21 0.63 17.41
CA ALA A 65 -1.88 0.74 15.99
C ALA A 65 -2.22 -0.54 15.23
N ILE A 66 -1.98 -1.71 15.83
CA ILE A 66 -2.31 -3.01 15.24
C ILE A 66 -3.83 -3.15 15.11
N ILE A 67 -4.57 -2.97 16.20
CA ILE A 67 -6.03 -3.12 16.23
C ILE A 67 -6.70 -2.07 15.32
N GLY A 68 -6.28 -0.81 15.39
CA GLY A 68 -6.77 0.25 14.52
C GLY A 68 -6.53 -0.04 13.04
N SER A 69 -5.35 -0.55 12.69
CA SER A 69 -5.04 -0.96 11.31
C SER A 69 -5.92 -2.12 10.85
N LEU A 70 -6.20 -3.10 11.71
CA LEU A 70 -7.10 -4.21 11.39
C LEU A 70 -8.55 -3.76 11.21
N PHE A 71 -9.05 -2.91 12.12
CA PHE A 71 -10.40 -2.33 12.01
C PHE A 71 -10.58 -1.43 10.81
N LEU A 72 -9.50 -0.83 10.29
CA LEU A 72 -9.51 -0.09 9.05
C LEU A 72 -9.44 -1.02 7.84
N ALA A 73 -8.43 -1.89 7.79
CA ALA A 73 -8.11 -2.67 6.62
C ALA A 73 -9.15 -3.76 6.32
N LEU A 74 -9.65 -4.47 7.33
CA LEU A 74 -10.57 -5.60 7.11
C LEU A 74 -11.93 -5.14 6.54
N PRO A 75 -12.64 -4.17 7.14
CA PRO A 75 -13.91 -3.70 6.59
C PRO A 75 -13.71 -2.99 5.25
N ALA A 76 -12.66 -2.17 5.09
CA ALA A 76 -12.38 -1.51 3.82
C ALA A 76 -12.14 -2.53 2.69
N THR A 77 -11.34 -3.57 2.96
CA THR A 77 -11.10 -4.66 2.01
C THR A 77 -12.37 -5.45 1.72
N GLY A 78 -13.17 -5.76 2.73
CA GLY A 78 -14.44 -6.48 2.56
C GLY A 78 -15.43 -5.71 1.68
N LEU A 79 -15.62 -4.41 1.94
CA LEU A 79 -16.47 -3.55 1.12
C LEU A 79 -15.95 -3.41 -0.31
N ALA A 80 -14.64 -3.17 -0.47
CA ALA A 80 -14.01 -3.08 -1.78
C ALA A 80 -14.13 -4.38 -2.55
N PHE A 81 -13.99 -5.53 -1.89
CA PHE A 81 -14.11 -6.85 -2.51
C PHE A 81 -15.51 -7.08 -3.08
N ILE A 82 -16.56 -6.80 -2.30
CA ILE A 82 -17.96 -7.01 -2.75
C ILE A 82 -18.25 -6.18 -4.02
N ILE A 83 -17.85 -4.91 -4.01
CA ILE A 83 -18.07 -4.00 -5.14
C ILE A 83 -17.21 -4.41 -6.35
N SER A 84 -15.92 -4.66 -6.13
CA SER A 84 -14.99 -5.03 -7.22
C SER A 84 -15.33 -6.38 -7.85
N LEU A 85 -15.80 -7.36 -7.08
CA LEU A 85 -16.25 -8.65 -7.59
C LEU A 85 -17.43 -8.48 -8.54
N GLY A 86 -18.43 -7.67 -8.17
CA GLY A 86 -19.57 -7.36 -9.03
C GLY A 86 -19.15 -6.70 -10.34
N ILE A 87 -18.24 -5.71 -10.27
CA ILE A 87 -17.69 -5.03 -11.46
C ILE A 87 -16.88 -6.01 -12.33
N ALA A 88 -16.06 -6.87 -11.72
CA ALA A 88 -15.23 -7.84 -12.43
C ALA A 88 -16.09 -8.86 -13.21
N ILE A 89 -17.17 -9.36 -12.59
CA ILE A 89 -18.14 -10.24 -13.25
C ILE A 89 -18.87 -9.48 -14.36
N TYR A 90 -19.38 -8.28 -14.08
CA TYR A 90 -20.11 -7.48 -15.07
C TYR A 90 -19.25 -7.18 -16.31
N LEU A 91 -17.95 -6.91 -16.14
CA LEU A 91 -17.03 -6.62 -17.24
C LEU A 91 -16.74 -7.79 -18.20
N GLN A 92 -17.26 -8.99 -17.91
CA GLN A 92 -17.20 -10.10 -18.85
C GLN A 92 -17.99 -9.80 -20.12
N ARG A 93 -17.49 -10.35 -21.23
CA ARG A 93 -18.00 -10.07 -22.58
C ARG A 93 -19.48 -10.42 -22.74
N ASP A 94 -19.95 -11.44 -22.03
CA ASP A 94 -21.30 -11.96 -22.14
C ASP A 94 -22.34 -11.09 -21.39
N PHE A 95 -21.89 -10.29 -20.42
CA PHE A 95 -22.77 -9.52 -19.53
C PHE A 95 -22.82 -8.02 -19.85
N THR A 96 -21.86 -7.48 -20.63
CA THR A 96 -21.72 -6.03 -20.85
C THR A 96 -21.41 -5.66 -22.30
N ASN A 97 -22.05 -4.58 -22.76
CA ASN A 97 -21.78 -3.98 -24.06
C ASN A 97 -20.31 -3.48 -24.15
N PRO A 98 -19.61 -3.69 -25.28
CA PRO A 98 -18.21 -3.26 -25.46
C PRO A 98 -17.94 -1.79 -25.11
N SER A 99 -18.85 -0.87 -25.46
CA SER A 99 -18.67 0.56 -25.19
C SER A 99 -18.70 0.87 -23.68
N ILE A 100 -19.59 0.22 -22.94
CA ILE A 100 -19.71 0.38 -21.48
C ILE A 100 -18.50 -0.26 -20.79
N SER A 101 -18.09 -1.45 -21.23
CA SER A 101 -16.90 -2.13 -20.71
C SER A 101 -15.65 -1.28 -20.90
N SER A 102 -15.48 -0.67 -22.07
CA SER A 102 -14.36 0.23 -22.36
C SER A 102 -14.36 1.47 -21.47
N PHE A 103 -15.53 2.07 -21.22
CA PHE A 103 -15.65 3.24 -20.36
C PHE A 103 -15.31 2.92 -18.89
N ILE A 104 -15.81 1.79 -18.37
CA ILE A 104 -15.50 1.33 -17.02
C ILE A 104 -14.01 1.04 -16.88
N ARG A 105 -13.40 0.32 -17.84
CA ARG A 105 -11.96 0.04 -17.83
C ARG A 105 -11.12 1.31 -17.85
N LEU A 106 -11.47 2.28 -18.71
CA LEU A 106 -10.81 3.58 -18.73
C LEU A 106 -10.90 4.29 -17.37
N SER A 107 -12.06 4.24 -16.73
CA SER A 107 -12.27 4.83 -15.41
C SER A 107 -11.40 4.18 -14.34
N LEU A 108 -11.27 2.85 -14.37
CA LEU A 108 -10.38 2.09 -13.46
C LEU A 108 -8.90 2.42 -13.72
N ASP A 109 -8.48 2.52 -14.98
CA ASP A 109 -7.11 2.89 -15.34
C ASP A 109 -6.76 4.29 -14.85
N ILE A 110 -7.69 5.25 -14.95
CA ILE A 110 -7.53 6.59 -14.39
C ILE A 110 -7.40 6.53 -12.87
N LEU A 111 -8.26 5.76 -12.19
CA LEU A 111 -8.21 5.61 -10.73
C LEU A 111 -6.88 4.99 -10.27
N TRP A 112 -6.35 3.99 -10.99
CA TRP A 112 -5.05 3.38 -10.68
C TRP A 112 -3.86 4.30 -10.97
N GLY A 113 -4.01 5.26 -11.89
CA GLY A 113 -2.98 6.25 -12.19
C GLY A 113 -2.82 7.35 -11.13
N ILE A 114 -3.81 7.55 -10.26
CA ILE A 114 -3.79 8.59 -9.22
C ILE A 114 -2.91 8.13 -8.04
N PRO A 115 -1.89 8.92 -7.64
CA PRO A 115 -1.11 8.65 -6.42
C PRO A 115 -1.98 8.52 -5.17
N SER A 116 -1.68 7.53 -4.31
CA SER A 116 -2.48 7.23 -3.12
C SER A 116 -2.63 8.41 -2.15
N ILE A 117 -1.63 9.30 -2.09
CA ILE A 117 -1.65 10.50 -1.25
C ILE A 117 -2.81 11.45 -1.60
N ILE A 118 -3.21 11.50 -2.88
CA ILE A 118 -4.29 12.37 -3.35
C ILE A 118 -5.62 11.90 -2.77
N TYR A 119 -5.86 10.58 -2.75
CA TYR A 119 -7.06 10.02 -2.10
C TYR A 119 -7.12 10.37 -0.62
N GLY A 120 -5.99 10.30 0.09
CA GLY A 120 -5.90 10.67 1.50
C GLY A 120 -6.31 12.12 1.76
N VAL A 121 -5.71 13.07 1.04
CA VAL A 121 -5.99 14.50 1.19
C VAL A 121 -7.42 14.85 0.76
N PHE A 122 -7.92 14.23 -0.31
CA PHE A 122 -9.28 14.45 -0.80
C PHE A 122 -10.34 13.99 0.22
N CYS A 123 -10.21 12.76 0.74
CA CYS A 123 -11.12 12.24 1.76
C CYS A 123 -11.07 13.10 3.03
N LEU A 124 -9.88 13.50 3.49
CA LEU A 124 -9.73 14.40 4.63
C LEU A 124 -10.42 15.75 4.40
N SER A 125 -10.29 16.32 3.20
CA SER A 125 -10.94 17.59 2.83
C SER A 125 -12.47 17.49 2.87
N ILE A 126 -13.03 16.37 2.39
CA ILE A 126 -14.48 16.10 2.47
C ILE A 126 -14.92 15.95 3.93
N MET A 127 -14.17 15.20 4.75
CA MET A 127 -14.49 15.04 6.16
C MET A 127 -14.55 16.39 6.88
N MET A 128 -13.52 17.23 6.69
CA MET A 128 -13.49 18.59 7.25
C MET A 128 -14.65 19.45 6.75
N PHE A 129 -14.98 19.38 5.46
CA PHE A 129 -16.14 20.09 4.89
C PHE A 129 -17.46 19.67 5.53
N LEU A 130 -17.63 18.38 5.83
CA LEU A 130 -18.81 17.83 6.49
C LEU A 130 -18.82 18.05 8.01
N GLY A 131 -17.82 18.73 8.57
CA GLY A 131 -17.66 18.90 10.02
C GLY A 131 -17.29 17.61 10.75
N LEU A 132 -16.91 16.56 10.02
CA LEU A 132 -16.37 15.33 10.57
C LEU A 132 -14.89 15.58 10.90
N GLY A 133 -14.55 15.58 12.19
CA GLY A 133 -13.15 15.63 12.61
C GLY A 133 -12.36 14.43 12.06
N ALA A 134 -11.04 14.52 12.06
CA ALA A 134 -10.19 13.38 11.74
C ALA A 134 -10.35 12.32 12.84
N SER A 135 -11.13 11.26 12.62
CA SER A 135 -11.25 10.19 13.62
C SER A 135 -11.61 8.83 13.03
N LEU A 136 -10.85 7.82 13.46
CA LEU A 136 -11.37 6.50 13.85
C LEU A 136 -11.02 6.15 15.31
N LEU A 137 -10.34 7.07 16.01
CA LEU A 137 -10.03 7.17 17.44
C LEU A 137 -10.00 8.65 17.81
#